data_AF-F9P554-F1
#
_entry.id   AF-F9P554-F1
#
_cell.length_a   1.000
_cell.length_b   1.000
_cell.length_c   1.000
_cell.angle_alpha   90.00
_cell.angle_beta   90.00
_cell.angle_gamma   90.00
#
_symmetry.space_group_name_H-M   'P 1'
#
loop_
_entity.id
_entity.type
_entity.pdbx_description
1 polymer ?
#
loop_
_entity_poly.entity_id
_entity_poly.type
_entity_poly.pdbx_seq_one_letter_code
_entity_poly.pdbx_strand_id
1 'polypeptide(L)'
;MIEKVFRDPVHNYIHVDHQVIYDLINTKEFQRLRRIKQLGTSGYTFHGGEHSRFSHCLGAYEISRRITKIFNENIQKFGIVMKVS
;
A
#
# COMPACT_ATOMS: atom_id res chain seq x y z
N MET A 1 -0.68 19.78 -1.27
CA MET A 1 -0.33 18.38 -0.96
C MET A 1 0.36 17.79 -2.17
N ILE A 2 1.49 17.11 -2.00
CA ILE A 2 2.16 16.42 -3.09
C ILE A 2 1.54 15.03 -3.16
N GLU A 3 0.60 14.83 -4.08
CA GLU A 3 0.08 13.50 -4.38
C GLU A 3 1.18 12.70 -5.08
N LYS A 4 1.58 11.58 -4.48
CA LYS A 4 2.54 10.66 -5.08
C LYS A 4 1.81 9.42 -5.56
N VAL A 5 1.97 9.12 -6.85
CA VAL A 5 1.30 8.00 -7.49
C VAL A 5 2.34 6.94 -7.84
N PHE A 6 2.10 5.70 -7.39
CA PHE A 6 2.87 4.53 -7.77
C PHE A 6 2.07 3.69 -8.76
N ARG A 7 2.73 3.23 -9.83
CA ARG A 7 2.13 2.28 -10.77
C ARG A 7 2.34 0.85 -10.26
N ASP A 8 1.26 0.11 -10.12
CA ASP A 8 1.25 -1.26 -9.62
C ASP A 8 0.51 -2.19 -10.61
N PRO A 9 1.03 -3.38 -10.94
CA PRO A 9 0.40 -4.28 -11.91
C PRO A 9 -0.91 -4.91 -11.42
N VAL A 10 -1.19 -4.91 -10.11
CA VAL A 10 -2.40 -5.50 -9.53
C VAL A 10 -3.46 -4.42 -9.26
N HIS A 11 -3.05 -3.28 -8.71
CA HIS A 11 -3.94 -2.20 -8.28
C HIS A 11 -3.98 -1.00 -9.22
N ASN A 12 -3.25 -1.04 -10.34
CA ASN A 12 -3.02 0.03 -11.32
C ASN A 12 -2.30 1.26 -10.75
N TYR A 13 -3.00 2.04 -9.94
CA TYR A 13 -2.48 3.27 -9.35
C TYR A 13 -2.70 3.23 -7.84
N ILE A 14 -1.59 3.41 -7.11
CA ILE A 14 -1.58 3.53 -5.66
C ILE A 14 -1.29 4.98 -5.32
N HIS A 15 -2.24 5.64 -4.67
CA HIS A 15 -2.17 7.05 -4.33
C HIS A 15 -1.71 7.21 -2.89
N VAL A 16 -0.64 7.97 -2.68
CA VAL A 16 -0.11 8.30 -1.36
C VAL A 16 -0.31 9.79 -1.12
N ASP A 17 -1.27 10.08 -0.25
CA ASP A 17 -1.74 11.44 0.03
C ASP A 17 -1.07 12.06 1.28
N HIS A 18 -0.50 11.22 2.15
CA HIS A 18 0.10 11.62 3.42
C HIS A 18 1.63 11.69 3.34
N GLN A 19 2.21 12.84 3.66
CA GLN A 19 3.66 13.06 3.66
C GLN A 19 4.40 12.05 4.55
N VAL A 20 3.89 11.78 5.75
CA VAL A 20 4.50 10.81 6.68
C VAL A 20 4.61 9.41 6.08
N ILE A 21 3.63 8.98 5.29
CA ILE A 21 3.65 7.68 4.63
C ILE A 21 4.63 7.70 3.46
N TYR A 22 4.69 8.79 2.71
CA TYR A 22 5.67 8.95 1.64
C TYR A 22 7.12 8.94 2.19
N ASP A 23 7.37 9.65 3.28
CA ASP A 23 8.67 9.67 3.95
C ASP A 23 9.04 8.27 4.47
N LEU A 24 8.08 7.57 5.10
CA LEU A 24 8.25 6.17 5.54
C LEU A 24 8.64 5.26 4.36
N ILE A 25 7.95 5.37 3.23
CA ILE A 25 8.25 4.57 2.02
C ILE A 25 9.69 4.84 1.56
N ASN A 26 10.18 6.07 1.67
CA ASN A 26 11.53 6.47 1.23
C ASN A 26 12.64 6.13 2.23
N THR A 27 12.32 5.62 3.43
CA THR A 27 13.33 5.16 4.40
C THR A 27 14.15 4.00 3.86
N LYS A 28 15.38 3.83 4.37
CA LYS A 28 16.29 2.76 3.96
C LYS A 28 15.70 1.38 4.29
N GLU A 29 15.01 1.30 5.42
CA GLU A 29 14.36 0.13 5.99
C GLU A 29 13.26 -0.38 5.06
N PHE A 30 12.40 0.53 4.58
CA PHE A 30 11.32 0.18 3.65
C PHE A 30 11.85 -0.08 2.23
N GLN A 31 12.79 0.72 1.74
CA GLN A 31 13.41 0.50 0.42
C GLN A 31 14.17 -0.83 0.33
N ARG A 32 14.70 -1.35 1.44
CA ARG A 32 15.33 -2.69 1.50
C ARG A 32 14.40 -3.79 1.01
N LEU A 33 13.08 -3.65 1.19
CA LEU A 33 12.08 -4.65 0.80
C LEU A 33 12.06 -4.91 -0.72
N ARG A 34 12.61 -4.03 -1.55
CA ARG A 34 12.73 -4.24 -3.00
C ARG A 34 13.60 -5.45 -3.35
N ARG A 35 14.54 -5.81 -2.48
CA ARG A 35 15.48 -6.93 -2.69
C ARG A 35 14.97 -8.25 -2.10
N ILE A 36 13.86 -8.24 -1.37
CA ILE A 36 13.30 -9.44 -0.75
C ILE A 36 12.17 -9.95 -1.64
N LYS A 37 12.35 -11.13 -2.23
CA LYS A 37 11.31 -11.80 -3.04
C LYS A 37 10.15 -12.23 -2.15
N GLN A 38 8.91 -12.05 -2.62
CA GLN A 38 7.74 -12.47 -1.84
C GLN A 38 7.69 -13.99 -1.65
N LEU A 39 7.99 -14.75 -2.72
CA LEU A 39 7.88 -16.21 -2.73
C LEU A 39 9.23 -16.94 -2.59
N GLY A 40 10.32 -16.23 -2.25
CA GLY A 40 11.64 -16.84 -2.12
C GLY A 40 12.10 -17.56 -3.39
N THR A 41 12.57 -18.79 -3.25
CA THR A 41 13.08 -19.62 -4.36
C THR A 41 11.99 -20.04 -5.35
N SER A 42 10.73 -20.14 -4.91
CA SER A 42 9.61 -20.49 -5.80
C SER A 42 9.39 -19.46 -6.91
N GLY A 43 9.86 -18.23 -6.73
CA GLY A 43 9.85 -17.20 -7.78
C GLY A 43 10.70 -17.54 -9.00
N TYR A 44 11.66 -18.49 -8.90
CA TYR A 44 12.45 -18.97 -10.04
C TYR A 44 11.73 -20.06 -10.85
N THR A 45 10.75 -20.73 -10.26
CA THR A 45 9.92 -21.73 -10.95
C THR A 45 8.70 -21.07 -11.61
N PHE A 46 8.11 -20.08 -10.94
CA PHE A 46 6.94 -19.36 -11.43
C PHE A 46 7.34 -17.92 -11.77
N HIS A 47 7.42 -17.61 -13.06
CA HIS A 47 7.78 -16.27 -13.55
C HIS A 47 6.80 -15.16 -13.09
N GLY A 48 5.54 -15.49 -12.74
CA GLY A 48 4.61 -14.55 -12.10
C GLY A 48 4.91 -14.25 -10.62
N GLY A 49 5.75 -15.08 -9.99
CA GLY A 49 6.15 -15.01 -8.59
C GLY A 49 7.34 -14.08 -8.30
N GLU A 50 7.79 -13.30 -9.28
CA GLU A 50 9.01 -12.49 -9.19
C GLU A 50 8.88 -11.20 -8.39
N HIS A 51 7.67 -10.87 -7.93
CA HIS A 51 7.36 -9.67 -7.18
C HIS A 51 8.11 -9.61 -5.83
N SER A 52 8.35 -8.39 -5.36
CA SER A 52 9.08 -8.12 -4.12
C SER A 52 8.13 -7.89 -2.95
N ARG A 53 8.65 -8.01 -1.72
CA ARG A 53 7.93 -7.59 -0.50
C ARG A 53 7.54 -6.10 -0.58
N PHE A 54 8.33 -5.27 -1.25
CA PHE A 54 8.04 -3.84 -1.42
C PHE A 54 6.71 -3.62 -2.16
N SER A 55 6.54 -4.23 -3.34
CA SER A 55 5.29 -4.08 -4.12
C SER A 55 4.10 -4.67 -3.37
N HIS A 56 4.30 -5.78 -2.66
CA HIS A 56 3.25 -6.38 -1.84
C HIS A 56 2.80 -5.47 -0.69
N CYS A 57 3.74 -4.86 0.05
CA CYS A 57 3.41 -3.92 1.13
C CYS A 57 2.70 -2.66 0.61
N LEU A 58 3.08 -2.14 -0.56
CA LEU A 58 2.35 -1.04 -1.21
C LEU A 58 0.92 -1.45 -1.56
N GLY A 59 0.72 -2.66 -2.10
CA GLY A 59 -0.63 -3.17 -2.37
C GLY A 59 -1.47 -3.30 -1.10
N ALA A 60 -0.89 -3.81 -0.01
CA ALA A 60 -1.57 -3.87 1.28
C ALA A 60 -2.01 -2.48 1.79
N TYR A 61 -1.14 -1.47 1.66
CA TYR A 61 -1.48 -0.08 1.96
C TYR A 61 -2.68 0.42 1.15
N GLU A 62 -2.71 0.18 -0.17
CA GLU A 62 -3.83 0.63 -1.02
C GLU A 62 -5.15 -0.03 -0.62
N ILE A 63 -5.13 -1.32 -0.29
CA ILE A 63 -6.32 -2.03 0.19
C ILE A 63 -6.80 -1.43 1.52
N SER A 64 -5.92 -1.24 2.49
CA SER A 64 -6.28 -0.60 3.76
C SER A 64 -6.84 0.81 3.56
N ARG A 65 -6.22 1.62 2.69
CA ARG A 65 -6.68 2.98 2.35
C ARG A 65 -8.11 2.97 1.78
N ARG A 66 -8.39 2.08 0.81
CA ARG A 66 -9.72 1.92 0.22
C ARG A 66 -10.75 1.50 1.25
N ILE A 67 -10.40 0.54 2.12
CA ILE A 67 -11.28 0.08 3.20
C ILE A 67 -11.61 1.23 4.15
N THR A 68 -10.60 1.94 4.66
CA THR A 68 -10.80 3.09 5.56
C THR A 68 -11.65 4.19 4.90
N LYS A 69 -11.45 4.45 3.60
CA LYS A 69 -12.27 5.41 2.85
C LYS A 69 -13.74 4.99 2.83
N ILE A 70 -14.04 3.74 2.48
CA ILE A 70 -15.41 3.20 2.47
C ILE A 70 -16.03 3.27 3.88
N PHE A 71 -15.27 2.90 4.92
CA PHE A 71 -15.74 3.00 6.30
C PHE A 71 -16.09 4.44 6.68
N ASN A 72 -15.22 5.42 6.36
CA ASN A 72 -15.48 6.82 6.65
C ASN A 72 -16.71 7.37 5.91
N GLU A 73 -16.87 7.03 4.63
CA GLU A 73 -18.05 7.42 3.83
C GLU A 73 -19.34 6.84 4.41
N ASN A 74 -19.34 5.56 4.80
CA ASN A 74 -20.49 4.92 5.42
C ASN A 74 -20.78 5.48 6.81
N ILE A 75 -19.77 5.68 7.65
CA ILE A 75 -19.91 6.28 8.98
C ILE A 75 -20.54 7.67 8.91
N GLN A 76 -20.08 8.52 7.98
CA GLN A 76 -20.66 9.85 7.76
C GLN A 76 -22.13 9.74 7.31
N LYS A 77 -22.45 8.78 6.44
CA LYS A 77 -23.81 8.53 5.96
C LYS A 77 -24.78 8.05 7.05
N PHE A 78 -24.29 7.31 8.05
CA PHE A 78 -25.08 6.79 9.17
C PHE A 78 -24.97 7.61 10.47
N GLY A 79 -24.21 8.71 10.48
CA GLY A 79 -24.11 9.64 11.61
C GLY A 79 -23.39 9.09 12.85
N ILE A 80 -22.71 7.94 12.77
CA ILE A 80 -22.02 7.32 13.91
C ILE A 80 -20.60 7.90 14.01
N VAL A 81 -20.45 9.08 14.62
CA VAL A 81 -19.12 9.70 14.83
C VAL A 81 -18.29 8.82 15.76
N MET A 82 -17.44 7.97 15.20
CA MET A 82 -16.38 7.32 15.97
C MET A 82 -15.28 8.37 16.18
N LYS A 83 -15.37 9.12 17.30
CA LYS A 83 -14.27 9.97 17.77
C LYS A 83 -13.11 9.07 18.16
N VAL A 84 -12.21 8.79 17.23
CA VAL A 84 -10.89 8.28 17.59
C VAL A 84 -10.16 9.47 18.24
N SER A 85 -9.94 9.34 19.54
CA SER A 85 -9.28 10.34 20.41
C SER A 85 -7.79 10.39 20.14
#